data_AF-A0A7U7AZE4-F1
#
_entry.id   AF-A0A7U7AZE4-F1
#
_cell.length_a   1.000
_cell.length_b   1.000
_cell.length_c   1.000
_cell.angle_alpha   90.00
_cell.angle_beta   90.00
_cell.angle_gamma   90.00
#
_symmetry.space_group_name_H-M   'P 1'
#
loop_
_entity.id
_entity.type
_entity.pdbx_description
1 polymer ?
#
loop_
_entity_poly.entity_id
_entity_poly.type
_entity_poly.pdbx_seq_one_letter_code
_entity_poly.pdbx_strand_id
1 'polypeptide(L)'
;MEPPMPVNLSVKTVPDDTVQRLRRRAERHHRSLQGELMAILEDAVREPASLSPMDILKEVRGLGLATPSEAASMVREARNGR
;
A
#
# COMPACT_ATOMS: atom_id res chain seq x y z
N MET A 1 28.30 1.86 9.75
CA MET A 1 27.18 1.04 9.29
C MET A 1 27.69 0.26 8.10
N GLU A 2 27.86 -1.05 8.24
CA GLU A 2 28.41 -1.90 7.18
C GLU A 2 27.42 -1.94 6.01
N PRO A 3 27.88 -1.85 4.74
CA PRO A 3 26.97 -1.88 3.59
C PRO A 3 26.22 -3.23 3.58
N PRO A 4 24.92 -3.26 3.25
CA PRO A 4 24.16 -4.49 3.20
C PRO A 4 24.79 -5.44 2.18
N MET A 5 25.29 -6.57 2.67
CA MET A 5 25.85 -7.61 1.83
C MET A 5 24.74 -8.33 1.08
N PRO A 6 24.89 -8.57 -0.24
CA PRO A 6 23.88 -9.30 -1.00
C PRO A 6 23.75 -10.73 -0.48
N VAL A 7 22.53 -11.12 -0.09
CA VAL A 7 22.19 -12.47 0.36
C VAL A 7 21.48 -13.21 -0.75
N ASN A 8 21.98 -14.40 -1.11
CA ASN A 8 21.33 -15.27 -2.08
C ASN A 8 20.34 -16.20 -1.38
N LEU A 9 19.07 -16.14 -1.77
CA LEU A 9 18.01 -17.04 -1.30
C LEU A 9 17.76 -18.12 -2.36
N SER A 10 17.72 -19.38 -1.94
CA SER A 10 17.42 -20.53 -2.80
C SER A 10 16.22 -21.29 -2.25
N VAL A 11 15.20 -21.50 -3.09
CA VAL A 11 14.04 -22.30 -2.76
C VAL A 11 14.19 -23.66 -3.43
N LYS A 12 14.25 -24.73 -2.63
CA LYS A 12 14.36 -26.11 -3.13
C LYS A 12 12.97 -26.71 -3.33
N THR A 13 12.87 -27.63 -4.29
CA THR A 13 11.66 -28.44 -4.52
C THR A 13 10.41 -27.60 -4.83
N VAL A 14 10.55 -26.62 -5.71
CA VAL A 14 9.40 -25.82 -6.18
C VAL A 14 8.60 -26.66 -7.20
N PRO A 15 7.29 -26.87 -7.02
CA PRO A 15 6.47 -27.58 -7.99
C PRO A 15 6.43 -26.88 -9.35
N ASP A 16 6.45 -27.64 -10.45
CA ASP A 16 6.50 -27.09 -11.81
C ASP A 16 5.33 -26.13 -12.12
N ASP A 17 4.11 -26.46 -11.67
CA ASP A 17 2.95 -25.57 -11.84
C ASP A 17 3.19 -24.21 -11.17
N THR A 18 3.84 -24.19 -10.01
CA THR A 18 4.16 -22.94 -9.30
C THR A 18 5.13 -22.10 -10.12
N VAL A 19 6.18 -22.73 -10.68
CA VAL A 19 7.14 -22.04 -11.57
C VAL A 19 6.43 -21.48 -12.80
N GLN A 20 5.53 -22.25 -13.43
CA GLN A 20 4.79 -21.78 -14.60
C GLN A 20 3.86 -20.60 -14.27
N ARG A 21 3.17 -20.65 -13.13
CA ARG A 21 2.31 -19.55 -12.66
C ARG A 21 3.12 -18.28 -12.38
N LEU A 22 4.31 -18.43 -11.79
CA LEU A 22 5.24 -17.32 -11.56
C LEU A 22 5.74 -16.73 -12.88
N ARG A 23 6.09 -17.55 -13.88
CA ARG A 23 6.49 -17.06 -15.22
C ARG A 23 5.39 -16.25 -15.90
N ARG A 24 4.16 -16.78 -15.95
CA ARG A 24 2.99 -16.07 -16.49
C ARG A 24 2.70 -14.77 -15.74
N ARG A 25 2.94 -14.75 -14.43
CA ARG A 25 2.80 -13.53 -13.61
C ARG A 25 3.89 -12.51 -13.97
N ALA A 26 5.14 -12.93 -14.05
CA ALA A 26 6.26 -12.08 -14.44
C ALA A 26 6.07 -11.46 -15.84
N GLU A 27 5.62 -12.25 -16.83
CA GLU A 27 5.29 -11.77 -18.18
C GLU A 27 4.21 -10.69 -18.16
N ARG A 28 3.14 -10.88 -17.38
CA ARG A 28 2.06 -9.88 -17.21
C ARG A 28 2.53 -8.59 -16.57
N HIS A 29 3.49 -8.67 -15.65
CA HIS A 29 4.08 -7.50 -15.01
C HIS A 29 5.28 -6.92 -15.78
N HIS A 30 5.62 -7.49 -16.96
CA HIS A 30 6.78 -7.12 -17.77
C HIS A 30 8.11 -7.16 -16.97
N ARG A 31 8.24 -8.16 -16.09
CA ARG A 31 9.41 -8.37 -15.22
C ARG A 31 10.09 -9.69 -15.54
N SER A 32 11.37 -9.80 -15.21
CA SER A 32 12.05 -11.10 -15.17
C SER A 32 11.49 -11.96 -14.03
N LEU A 33 11.70 -13.28 -14.08
CA LEU A 33 11.28 -14.18 -12.99
C LEU A 33 11.91 -13.79 -11.64
N GLN A 34 13.19 -13.38 -11.66
CA GLN A 34 13.88 -12.89 -10.47
C GLN A 34 13.27 -11.59 -9.95
N GLY A 35 12.94 -10.65 -10.85
CA GLY A 35 12.29 -9.39 -10.47
C GLY A 35 10.89 -9.61 -9.89
N GLU A 36 10.15 -10.57 -10.41
CA GLU A 36 8.83 -10.93 -9.88
C GLU A 36 8.93 -11.57 -8.49
N LEU A 37 9.90 -12.46 -8.27
CA LEU A 37 10.17 -13.03 -6.95
C LEU A 37 10.56 -11.95 -5.95
N MET A 38 11.41 -11.00 -6.35
CA MET A 38 11.78 -9.88 -5.48
C MET A 38 10.56 -9.05 -5.10
N ALA A 39 9.70 -8.70 -6.07
CA ALA A 39 8.49 -7.93 -5.80
C ALA A 39 7.53 -8.65 -4.84
N ILE A 40 7.39 -9.98 -4.98
CA ILE A 40 6.57 -10.78 -4.06
C ILE A 40 7.16 -10.79 -2.65
N LEU A 41 8.49 -10.92 -2.52
CA LEU A 41 9.16 -10.90 -1.22
C LEU A 41 9.05 -9.53 -0.56
N GLU A 42 9.29 -8.45 -1.31
CA GLU A 42 9.14 -7.06 -0.84
C GLU A 42 7.72 -6.78 -0.33
N ASP A 43 6.70 -7.25 -1.05
CA ASP A 43 5.30 -7.10 -0.65
C ASP A 43 4.98 -7.96 0.59
N ALA A 44 5.51 -9.18 0.67
CA ALA A 44 5.29 -10.07 1.80
C ALA A 44 5.95 -9.60 3.11
N VAL A 45 7.10 -8.91 3.02
CA VAL A 45 7.78 -8.32 4.20
C VAL A 45 7.34 -6.90 4.49
N ARG A 46 6.59 -6.26 3.58
CA ARG A 46 5.94 -4.98 3.85
C ARG A 46 4.93 -5.25 4.96
N GLU A 47 5.28 -4.89 6.18
CA GLU A 47 4.30 -4.79 7.25
C GLU A 47 3.14 -3.95 6.68
N PRO A 48 1.90 -4.43 6.72
CA PRO A 48 0.77 -3.57 6.40
C PRO A 48 0.98 -2.37 7.30
N ALA A 49 1.11 -1.17 6.71
CA ALA A 49 1.18 0.04 7.49
C ALA A 49 -0.14 0.05 8.27
N SER A 50 -0.10 -0.45 9.51
CA SER A 50 -1.23 -0.51 10.40
C SER A 50 -1.38 0.89 10.95
N LEU A 51 -1.57 1.85 10.04
CA LEU A 51 -2.14 3.12 10.38
C LEU A 51 -3.54 2.75 10.82
N SER A 52 -3.76 2.79 12.13
CA SER A 52 -5.12 2.70 12.61
C SER A 52 -5.92 3.85 11.98
N PRO A 53 -7.24 3.73 11.89
CA PRO A 53 -8.08 4.84 11.48
C PRO A 53 -7.77 6.15 12.23
N MET A 54 -7.27 6.07 13.47
CA MET A 54 -6.84 7.25 14.24
C MET A 54 -5.52 7.85 13.75
N ASP A 55 -4.57 7.05 13.28
CA ASP A 55 -3.30 7.53 12.72
C ASP A 55 -3.52 8.28 11.41
N ILE A 56 -4.38 7.73 10.55
CA ILE A 56 -4.84 8.39 9.32
C ILE A 56 -5.56 9.70 9.65
N LEU A 57 -6.46 9.68 10.63
CA LEU A 57 -7.20 10.88 11.05
C LEU A 57 -6.26 11.97 11.61
N LYS A 58 -5.23 11.59 12.37
CA LYS A 58 -4.23 12.51 12.90
C LYS A 58 -3.43 13.17 11.77
N GLU A 59 -3.01 12.40 10.78
CA GLU A 59 -2.27 12.90 9.62
C GLU A 59 -3.13 13.84 8.77
N VAL A 60 -4.37 13.44 8.47
CA VAL A 60 -5.36 14.26 7.72
C VAL A 60 -5.64 15.59 8.44
N ARG A 61 -5.74 15.59 9.78
CA ARG A 61 -5.89 16.81 10.57
C ARG A 61 -4.64 17.71 10.53
N GLY A 62 -3.45 17.10 10.47
CA GLY A 62 -2.18 17.83 10.34
C GLY A 62 -2.03 18.55 9.00
N LEU A 63 -2.68 18.07 7.94
CA LEU A 63 -2.69 18.71 6.62
C LEU A 63 -3.51 20.01 6.56
N GLY A 64 -4.24 20.37 7.64
CA GLY A 64 -5.04 21.59 7.68
C GLY A 64 -6.24 21.58 6.74
N LEU A 65 -6.67 20.39 6.28
CA LEU A 65 -7.82 20.22 5.41
C LEU A 65 -9.10 20.58 6.20
N ALA A 66 -9.77 21.65 5.78
CA ALA A 66 -11.08 22.01 6.29
C ALA A 66 -12.16 21.43 5.38
N THR A 67 -13.07 20.64 5.94
CA THR A 67 -14.31 20.30 5.22
C THR A 67 -15.15 21.56 5.07
N PRO A 68 -15.59 21.92 3.86
CA PRO A 68 -16.47 23.06 3.64
C PRO A 68 -17.70 22.97 4.56
N SER A 69 -17.97 24.02 5.33
CA SER A 69 -19.08 24.09 6.29
C SER A 69 -20.41 24.45 5.60
N GLU A 70 -20.62 23.97 4.39
CA GLU A 70 -21.77 24.33 3.55
C GLU A 70 -23.10 23.96 4.23
N ALA A 71 -23.17 22.75 4.80
CA ALA A 71 -24.32 22.29 5.58
C ALA A 71 -24.64 23.20 6.78
N ALA A 72 -23.64 23.68 7.53
CA ALA A 72 -23.89 24.58 8.65
C ALA A 72 -24.28 25.99 8.17
N SER A 73 -23.86 26.41 6.98
CA SER A 73 -24.34 27.66 6.36
C SER A 73 -25.83 27.55 6.03
N MET A 74 -26.24 26.46 5.38
CA MET A 74 -27.64 26.20 5.03
C MET A 74 -28.55 26.16 6.27
N VAL A 75 -28.10 25.53 7.37
CA VAL A 75 -28.87 25.49 8.63
C VAL A 75 -28.99 26.88 9.27
N ARG A 76 -27.94 27.71 9.20
CA ARG A 76 -27.97 29.08 9.73
C ARG A 76 -28.92 29.96 8.92
N GLU A 77 -28.89 29.87 7.60
CA GLU A 77 -29.81 30.59 6.71
C GLU A 77 -31.27 30.20 6.96
N ALA A 78 -31.56 28.91 7.05
CA ALA A 78 -32.91 28.41 7.33
C ALA A 78 -33.44 28.86 8.70
N ARG A 79 -32.56 29.00 9.71
CA ARG A 79 -32.93 29.48 11.05
C ARG A 79 -33.14 30.99 11.10
N ASN A 80 -32.28 31.77 10.43
CA ASN A 80 -32.29 33.23 10.50
C ASN A 80 -33.35 33.87 9.58
N GLY A 81 -33.93 33.10 8.64
CA GLY A 81 -35.03 33.53 7.77
C GLY A 81 -36.43 33.35 8.37
N ARG A 82 -36.56 33.13 9.68
CA ARG A 82 -37.83 32.91 10.39
C ARG A 82 -38.05 33.98 11.44
#